data_AF-A0A1R3JNZ4-F1
#
_entry.id   AF-A0A1R3JNZ4-F1
#
_cell.length_a   1.000
_cell.length_b   1.000
_cell.length_c   1.000
_cell.angle_alpha   90.00
_cell.angle_beta   90.00
_cell.angle_gamma   90.00
#
_symmetry.space_group_name_H-M   'P 1'
#
loop_
_entity.id
_entity.type
_entity.pdbx_description
1 polymer ?
#
loop_
_entity_poly.entity_id
_entity_poly.type
_entity_poly.pdbx_seq_one_letter_code
_entity_poly.pdbx_strand_id
1 'polypeptide(L)'
;MCFSSSSSSSGRKRGRPRKTDSTTSLANRIEKKYKLSGELEWVDQIPECPVYHPSTEEFQDPLAYIQTIAHQASKYGICKIVSPWKASVPASDVLTKDQPGFEFDVYLQHLRLHEWNENDQGTFLMVKGKRTYKSFEKVANKEFAKRLRKQPTASLPPAYVEKKYWRAMARGIGQVEYGANVDGSAFSSHLNDQLGQSNANLKTLPLLPQSALRLLDYQIAGVTVPMLYIGMLFSTFAWHVEDHFLYSINYHHSGAPKVWYGVPGNEASEFDKVALEHVYTPGVLPRGGVDGAAAKLSEKTTMFPPNLLLENHVPVYKAVQTAGEYVITFPRSYHGGFNAGFNICEAVNFTLDDWFPLGASAGHEYAKNCKLGNIPYEELLSKEAINLSKSAVLASQSPVKTSLINHCQSLFKLHLQLNRLGAEFFDSPKSQGTIVCEVCKRDCYISFVECDKCFRVSCLFHEFKSLNCCQLHKPKVDKSEVNSLEQLCEGKLVVFVREDINDVADAYEKFQQEHCSVPLNKQKTQATGEGTATTETGEEGEGKPSSLIALSLRQKETQE
;
A
#
# COMPACT_ATOMS: atom_id res chain seq x y z
N MET A 1 56.78 -29.29 -54.20
CA MET A 1 56.59 -29.71 -55.60
C MET A 1 55.69 -30.94 -55.59
N CYS A 2 54.60 -30.91 -56.39
CA CYS A 2 53.90 -32.07 -56.97
C CYS A 2 53.14 -33.01 -55.99
N PHE A 3 51.88 -33.45 -56.18
CA PHE A 3 50.82 -33.23 -57.17
C PHE A 3 49.50 -33.81 -56.59
N SER A 4 48.35 -33.20 -56.95
CA SER A 4 47.01 -33.75 -57.30
C SER A 4 46.69 -35.25 -57.11
N SER A 5 45.48 -35.78 -56.97
CA SER A 5 44.05 -35.39 -57.05
C SER A 5 43.26 -36.67 -56.66
N SER A 6 42.04 -36.66 -56.14
CA SER A 6 40.80 -36.63 -56.93
C SER A 6 39.61 -36.95 -56.03
N SER A 7 38.52 -36.22 -56.23
CA SER A 7 37.23 -36.36 -55.57
C SER A 7 36.23 -37.03 -56.50
N SER A 8 35.46 -38.01 -56.03
CA SER A 8 34.13 -38.29 -56.59
C SER A 8 33.20 -38.92 -55.54
N SER A 9 31.94 -38.53 -55.67
CA SER A 9 30.81 -38.58 -54.75
C SER A 9 30.03 -39.90 -54.74
N SER A 10 29.47 -40.28 -53.59
CA SER A 10 28.18 -40.99 -53.56
C SER A 10 27.37 -40.60 -52.32
N GLY A 11 26.16 -40.08 -52.57
CA GLY A 11 25.27 -39.51 -51.56
C GLY A 11 24.51 -40.58 -50.77
N ARG A 12 24.47 -40.43 -49.45
CA ARG A 12 23.48 -41.07 -48.57
C ARG A 12 22.43 -40.04 -48.15
N LYS A 13 21.19 -40.27 -48.61
CA LYS A 13 19.98 -39.56 -48.18
C LYS A 13 19.84 -39.69 -46.65
N ARG A 14 20.10 -38.60 -45.91
CA ARG A 14 19.69 -38.48 -44.50
C ARG A 14 18.19 -38.22 -44.47
N GLY A 15 17.44 -39.13 -43.86
CA GLY A 15 16.02 -38.94 -43.57
C GLY A 15 15.82 -37.64 -42.78
N ARG A 16 14.85 -36.83 -43.21
CA ARG A 16 14.39 -35.68 -42.43
C ARG A 16 13.91 -36.18 -41.06
N PRO A 17 14.32 -35.55 -39.94
CA PRO A 17 13.67 -35.80 -38.67
C PRO A 17 12.20 -35.39 -38.81
N ARG A 18 11.30 -36.29 -38.40
CA ARG A 18 9.87 -35.99 -38.21
C ARG A 18 9.78 -34.74 -37.33
N LYS A 19 9.20 -33.65 -37.85
CA LYS A 19 8.79 -32.49 -37.04
C LYS A 19 7.81 -33.03 -35.99
N THR A 20 8.22 -32.99 -34.73
CA THR A 20 7.30 -33.13 -33.61
C THR A 20 6.43 -31.87 -33.58
N ASP A 21 5.13 -32.04 -33.84
CA ASP A 21 4.12 -31.01 -33.63
C ASP A 21 4.09 -30.63 -32.15
N SER A 22 4.68 -29.49 -31.76
CA SER A 22 4.47 -28.91 -30.41
C SER A 22 4.71 -27.39 -30.30
N THR A 23 4.81 -26.64 -31.38
CA THR A 23 5.02 -25.18 -31.31
C THR A 23 3.70 -24.42 -31.40
N THR A 24 2.91 -24.44 -30.32
CA THR A 24 1.86 -23.42 -30.18
C THR A 24 2.55 -22.12 -29.75
N SER A 25 2.36 -21.01 -30.47
CA SER A 25 2.99 -19.72 -30.11
C SER A 25 2.63 -19.31 -28.69
N LEU A 26 3.51 -18.56 -28.01
CA LEU A 26 3.26 -18.06 -26.65
C LEU A 26 1.88 -17.37 -26.54
N ALA A 27 1.55 -16.53 -27.52
CA ALA A 27 0.26 -15.86 -27.62
C ALA A 27 -0.91 -16.85 -27.57
N ASN A 28 -0.84 -17.95 -28.33
CA ASN A 28 -1.89 -18.97 -28.33
C ASN A 28 -2.00 -19.70 -26.98
N ARG A 29 -0.88 -19.92 -26.27
CA ARG A 29 -0.89 -20.50 -24.91
C ARG A 29 -1.59 -19.56 -23.92
N ILE A 30 -1.26 -18.27 -23.97
CA ILE A 30 -1.86 -17.22 -23.12
C ILE A 30 -3.34 -17.04 -23.43
N GLU A 31 -3.72 -16.94 -24.72
CA GLU A 31 -5.11 -16.84 -25.14
C GLU A 31 -5.95 -18.02 -24.66
N LYS A 32 -5.41 -19.24 -24.72
CA LYS A 32 -6.07 -20.44 -24.20
C LYS A 32 -6.14 -20.44 -22.68
N LYS A 33 -5.04 -20.11 -21.98
CA LYS A 33 -4.94 -20.11 -20.51
C LYS A 33 -6.00 -19.18 -19.90
N TYR A 34 -6.14 -17.97 -20.44
CA TYR A 34 -7.03 -16.96 -19.89
C TYR A 34 -8.34 -16.78 -20.67
N LYS A 35 -8.64 -17.67 -21.63
CA LYS A 35 -9.86 -17.66 -22.46
C LYS A 35 -10.10 -16.33 -23.18
N LEU A 36 -9.06 -15.78 -23.80
CA LEU A 36 -9.07 -14.46 -24.44
C LEU A 36 -9.36 -14.47 -25.96
N SER A 37 -9.58 -15.66 -26.55
CA SER A 37 -9.80 -15.82 -28.00
C SER A 37 -11.24 -15.57 -28.47
N GLY A 38 -12.22 -15.52 -27.56
CA GLY A 38 -13.64 -15.34 -27.87
C GLY A 38 -14.13 -13.88 -27.89
N GLU A 39 -15.44 -13.70 -27.64
CA GLU A 39 -16.08 -12.38 -27.60
C GLU A 39 -15.86 -11.60 -26.29
N LEU A 40 -15.22 -12.24 -25.31
CA LEU A 40 -14.92 -11.68 -23.99
C LEU A 40 -16.19 -11.22 -23.27
N GLU A 41 -17.25 -12.03 -23.28
CA GLU A 41 -18.54 -11.73 -22.64
C GLU A 41 -18.41 -11.35 -21.16
N TRP A 42 -17.41 -11.88 -20.47
CA TRP A 42 -17.11 -11.54 -19.08
C TRP A 42 -16.85 -10.03 -18.88
N VAL A 43 -16.37 -9.31 -19.89
CA VAL A 43 -16.14 -7.84 -19.83
C VAL A 43 -17.45 -7.11 -19.54
N ASP A 44 -18.55 -7.55 -20.13
CA ASP A 44 -19.86 -6.95 -19.97
C ASP A 44 -20.61 -7.46 -18.73
N GLN A 45 -20.10 -8.52 -18.09
CA GLN A 45 -20.71 -9.17 -16.93
C GLN A 45 -20.11 -8.73 -15.59
N ILE A 46 -18.95 -8.07 -15.60
CA ILE A 46 -18.37 -7.51 -14.36
C ILE A 46 -19.30 -6.41 -13.83
N PRO A 47 -19.81 -6.53 -12.59
CA PRO A 47 -20.65 -5.50 -12.00
C PRO A 47 -19.87 -4.20 -11.80
N GLU A 48 -20.54 -3.06 -11.99
CA GLU A 48 -19.96 -1.75 -11.71
C GLU A 48 -19.88 -1.50 -10.19
N CYS A 49 -18.91 -0.69 -9.77
CA CYS A 49 -18.82 -0.22 -8.40
C CYS A 49 -19.84 0.90 -8.10
N PRO A 50 -20.13 1.20 -6.82
CA PRO A 50 -21.03 2.28 -6.46
C PRO A 50 -20.51 3.65 -6.93
N VAL A 51 -21.43 4.50 -7.37
CA VAL A 51 -21.16 5.88 -7.78
C VAL A 51 -21.92 6.83 -6.87
N TYR A 52 -21.20 7.78 -6.29
CA TYR A 52 -21.74 8.77 -5.36
C TYR A 52 -21.71 10.18 -5.96
N HIS A 53 -22.71 10.98 -5.64
CA HIS A 53 -22.92 12.34 -6.17
C HIS A 53 -23.17 13.32 -5.03
N PRO A 54 -22.16 13.61 -4.19
CA PRO A 54 -22.35 14.52 -3.08
C PRO A 54 -22.68 15.93 -3.56
N SER A 55 -23.45 16.67 -2.76
CA SER A 55 -23.60 18.11 -2.92
C SER A 55 -22.29 18.83 -2.59
N THR A 56 -22.21 20.12 -2.94
CA THR A 56 -21.07 20.96 -2.54
C THR A 56 -20.92 21.01 -1.01
N GLU A 57 -22.02 21.06 -0.28
CA GLU A 57 -22.07 21.07 1.19
C GLU A 57 -21.60 19.73 1.77
N GLU A 58 -22.11 18.61 1.25
CA GLU A 58 -21.73 17.27 1.72
C GLU A 58 -20.25 16.98 1.51
N PHE A 59 -19.66 17.49 0.42
CA PHE A 59 -18.26 17.21 0.09
C PHE A 59 -17.27 18.24 0.63
N GLN A 60 -17.71 19.32 1.31
CA GLN A 60 -16.79 20.32 1.92
C GLN A 60 -15.73 19.68 2.81
N ASP A 61 -16.09 18.58 3.47
CA ASP A 61 -15.18 17.70 4.19
C ASP A 61 -15.14 16.33 3.49
N PRO A 62 -14.23 16.14 2.52
CA PRO A 62 -14.24 14.93 1.69
C PRO A 62 -13.89 13.68 2.51
N LEU A 63 -13.06 13.79 3.55
CA LEU A 63 -12.70 12.64 4.38
C LEU A 63 -13.86 12.22 5.28
N ALA A 64 -14.55 13.18 5.89
CA ALA A 64 -15.78 12.89 6.62
C ALA A 64 -16.83 12.26 5.70
N TYR A 65 -17.02 12.79 4.49
CA TYR A 65 -17.94 12.21 3.52
C TYR A 65 -17.57 10.76 3.15
N ILE A 66 -16.30 10.50 2.82
CA ILE A 66 -15.80 9.15 2.51
C ILE A 66 -16.06 8.20 3.68
N GLN A 67 -15.85 8.65 4.92
CA GLN A 67 -16.13 7.87 6.12
C GLN A 67 -17.60 7.45 6.22
N THR A 68 -18.55 8.32 5.82
CA THR A 68 -19.99 7.97 5.84
C THR A 68 -20.35 6.84 4.87
N ILE A 69 -19.68 6.76 3.72
CA ILE A 69 -19.95 5.75 2.68
C ILE A 69 -19.08 4.51 2.84
N ALA A 70 -18.03 4.54 3.66
CA ALA A 70 -16.98 3.53 3.72
C ALA A 70 -17.52 2.12 4.03
N HIS A 71 -18.46 1.99 4.96
CA HIS A 71 -19.05 0.69 5.31
C HIS A 71 -19.77 0.01 4.13
N GLN A 72 -20.40 0.77 3.24
CA GLN A 72 -21.06 0.22 2.05
C GLN A 72 -20.09 0.05 0.89
N ALA A 73 -19.27 1.06 0.62
CA ALA A 73 -18.39 1.11 -0.55
C ALA A 73 -17.20 0.14 -0.45
N SER A 74 -16.68 -0.12 0.76
CA SER A 74 -15.57 -1.07 0.98
C SER A 74 -15.89 -2.50 0.54
N LYS A 75 -17.18 -2.89 0.51
CA LYS A 75 -17.66 -4.19 0.00
C LYS A 75 -17.40 -4.41 -1.50
N TYR A 76 -16.97 -3.36 -2.20
CA TYR A 76 -16.64 -3.37 -3.62
C TYR A 76 -15.14 -3.17 -3.88
N GLY A 77 -14.34 -2.86 -2.84
CA GLY A 77 -12.92 -2.55 -2.92
C GLY A 77 -12.60 -1.17 -3.52
N ILE A 78 -13.42 -0.68 -4.44
CA ILE A 78 -13.36 0.67 -5.01
C ILE A 78 -14.75 1.32 -5.10
N CYS A 79 -14.81 2.64 -5.16
CA CYS A 79 -16.02 3.37 -5.58
C CYS A 79 -15.67 4.63 -6.39
N LYS A 80 -16.67 5.20 -7.08
CA LYS A 80 -16.55 6.50 -7.75
C LYS A 80 -17.26 7.59 -6.97
N ILE A 81 -16.69 8.79 -6.96
CA ILE A 81 -17.34 10.01 -6.49
C ILE A 81 -17.28 11.05 -7.61
N VAL A 82 -18.43 11.53 -8.06
CA VAL A 82 -18.51 12.63 -9.03
C VAL A 82 -18.29 13.94 -8.28
N SER A 83 -17.24 14.68 -8.65
CA SER A 83 -16.90 15.94 -7.97
C SER A 83 -18.06 16.95 -8.10
N PRO A 84 -18.51 17.58 -7.00
CA PRO A 84 -19.43 18.71 -7.08
C PRO A 84 -18.73 19.98 -7.59
N TRP A 85 -17.40 20.04 -7.53
CA TRP A 85 -16.61 21.16 -8.04
C TRP A 85 -16.06 20.91 -9.43
N LYS A 86 -15.95 21.98 -10.19
CA LYS A 86 -15.32 22.00 -11.50
C LYS A 86 -14.06 22.84 -11.44
N ALA A 87 -12.98 22.34 -12.03
CA ALA A 87 -11.80 23.15 -12.30
C ALA A 87 -12.18 24.28 -13.27
N SER A 88 -11.73 25.50 -12.98
CA SER A 88 -11.84 26.63 -13.90
C SER A 88 -10.57 26.79 -14.75
N VAL A 89 -9.45 26.23 -14.29
CA VAL A 89 -8.17 26.23 -15.00
C VAL A 89 -7.89 24.82 -15.54
N PRO A 90 -7.72 24.65 -16.87
CA PRO A 90 -7.42 23.35 -17.44
C PRO A 90 -6.10 22.78 -16.91
N ALA A 91 -6.06 21.47 -16.64
CA ALA A 91 -4.84 20.79 -16.19
C ALA A 91 -3.65 20.99 -17.15
N SER A 92 -3.89 21.07 -18.46
CA SER A 92 -2.86 21.38 -19.45
C SER A 92 -2.24 22.76 -19.22
N ASP A 93 -3.03 23.74 -18.80
CA ASP A 93 -2.56 25.09 -18.53
C ASP A 93 -1.77 25.11 -17.22
N VAL A 94 -2.23 24.43 -16.17
CA VAL A 94 -1.48 24.28 -14.91
C VAL A 94 -0.09 23.67 -15.18
N LEU A 95 -0.03 22.57 -15.95
CA LEU A 95 1.22 21.87 -16.22
C LEU A 95 2.13 22.57 -17.24
N THR A 96 1.62 23.51 -18.06
CA THR A 96 2.45 24.15 -19.11
C THR A 96 2.71 25.63 -18.91
N LYS A 97 1.86 26.34 -18.16
CA LYS A 97 1.97 27.77 -17.89
C LYS A 97 2.44 28.01 -16.45
N ASP A 98 1.82 27.32 -15.49
CA ASP A 98 2.10 27.55 -14.06
C ASP A 98 3.35 26.78 -13.59
N GLN A 99 3.77 25.76 -14.34
CA GLN A 99 4.98 24.96 -14.07
C GLN A 99 5.95 25.02 -15.27
N PRO A 100 6.71 26.13 -15.43
CA PRO A 100 7.67 26.26 -16.51
C PRO A 100 8.72 25.15 -16.48
N GLY A 101 8.92 24.47 -17.61
CA GLY A 101 9.89 23.39 -17.72
C GLY A 101 9.41 22.05 -17.17
N PHE A 102 8.10 21.88 -16.93
CA PHE A 102 7.52 20.58 -16.55
C PHE A 102 7.87 19.49 -17.58
N GLU A 103 8.68 18.54 -17.11
CA GLU A 103 9.18 17.42 -17.88
C GLU A 103 9.24 16.17 -17.01
N PHE A 104 8.90 15.03 -17.57
CA PHE A 104 8.77 13.77 -16.83
C PHE A 104 9.36 12.57 -17.57
N ASP A 105 9.79 11.58 -16.80
CA ASP A 105 10.23 10.30 -17.32
C ASP A 105 9.03 9.40 -17.65
N VAL A 106 9.22 8.49 -18.60
CA VAL A 106 8.18 7.54 -19.00
C VAL A 106 8.68 6.12 -18.95
N TYR A 107 7.77 5.20 -18.62
CA TYR A 107 8.01 3.77 -18.64
C TYR A 107 7.46 3.15 -19.92
N LEU A 108 8.27 2.34 -20.58
CA LEU A 108 7.85 1.50 -21.69
C LEU A 108 7.20 0.22 -21.14
N GLN A 109 5.95 0.01 -21.52
CA GLN A 109 5.17 -1.16 -21.15
C GLN A 109 4.92 -2.00 -22.41
N HIS A 110 5.29 -3.28 -22.33
CA HIS A 110 4.95 -4.24 -23.38
C HIS A 110 3.49 -4.66 -23.21
N LEU A 111 2.71 -4.62 -24.29
CA LEU A 111 1.32 -5.06 -24.27
C LEU A 111 1.25 -6.58 -24.37
N ARG A 112 1.67 -7.27 -23.31
CA ARG A 112 1.63 -8.74 -23.21
C ARG A 112 1.30 -9.21 -21.80
N LEU A 113 0.65 -10.37 -21.69
CA LEU A 113 0.63 -11.15 -20.45
C LEU A 113 1.91 -12.00 -20.37
N HIS A 114 2.39 -12.20 -19.16
CA HIS A 114 3.59 -12.99 -18.88
C HIS A 114 3.21 -14.41 -18.42
N GLU A 115 4.09 -15.37 -18.71
CA GLU A 115 3.97 -16.73 -18.18
C GLU A 115 4.34 -16.80 -16.70
N TRP A 116 5.02 -15.77 -16.17
CA TRP A 116 5.50 -15.69 -14.79
C TRP A 116 6.29 -16.93 -14.39
N ASN A 117 7.29 -17.23 -15.21
CA ASN A 117 8.31 -18.25 -14.98
C ASN A 117 9.72 -17.62 -14.97
N GLU A 118 10.73 -18.41 -14.64
CA GLU A 118 12.12 -17.92 -14.51
C GLU A 118 12.63 -17.17 -15.76
N ASN A 119 12.07 -17.47 -16.94
CA ASN A 119 12.47 -16.89 -18.22
C ASN A 119 11.54 -15.75 -18.70
N ASP A 120 10.39 -15.55 -18.06
CA ASP A 120 9.40 -14.57 -18.48
C ASP A 120 8.68 -13.93 -17.29
N GLN A 121 9.17 -12.75 -16.89
CA GLN A 121 8.60 -11.92 -15.83
C GLN A 121 8.28 -10.52 -16.36
N GLY A 122 7.29 -9.87 -15.77
CA GLY A 122 6.93 -8.49 -16.08
C GLY A 122 7.98 -7.50 -15.59
N THR A 123 8.39 -6.59 -16.48
CA THR A 123 9.23 -5.44 -16.12
C THR A 123 8.75 -4.20 -16.86
N PHE A 124 8.77 -3.07 -16.17
CA PHE A 124 8.56 -1.76 -16.78
C PHE A 124 9.92 -1.09 -16.95
N LEU A 125 10.27 -0.81 -18.20
CA LEU A 125 11.59 -0.27 -18.54
C LEU A 125 11.49 1.25 -18.65
N MET A 126 12.23 1.96 -17.81
CA MET A 126 12.32 3.41 -17.93
C MET A 126 12.99 3.77 -19.27
N VAL A 127 12.33 4.64 -20.04
CA VAL A 127 12.83 5.12 -21.33
C VAL A 127 13.80 6.27 -21.08
N LYS A 128 14.93 6.26 -21.78
CA LYS A 128 15.86 7.40 -21.75
C LYS A 128 15.26 8.60 -22.47
N GLY A 129 15.21 9.73 -21.78
CA GLY A 129 14.79 11.02 -22.32
C GLY A 129 13.43 11.45 -21.79
N LYS A 130 13.36 12.69 -21.32
CA LYS A 130 12.15 13.26 -20.75
C LYS A 130 11.08 13.57 -21.80
N ARG A 131 9.83 13.61 -21.36
CA ARG A 131 8.66 14.05 -22.12
C ARG A 131 8.13 15.34 -21.52
N THR A 132 7.58 16.19 -22.37
CA THR A 132 6.73 17.32 -21.95
C THR A 132 5.28 16.92 -22.13
N TYR A 133 4.35 17.64 -21.51
CA TYR A 133 2.92 17.46 -21.72
C TYR A 133 2.56 17.37 -23.22
N LYS A 134 2.97 18.37 -24.01
CA LYS A 134 2.64 18.48 -25.44
C LYS A 134 3.29 17.38 -26.28
N SER A 135 4.53 16.99 -25.97
CA SER A 135 5.21 15.95 -26.75
C SER A 135 4.60 14.58 -26.50
N PHE A 136 4.23 14.27 -25.26
CA PHE A 136 3.57 13.02 -24.90
C PHE A 136 2.15 12.94 -25.47
N GLU A 137 1.35 14.00 -25.38
CA GLU A 137 0.00 14.07 -25.96
C GLU A 137 0.01 13.74 -27.46
N LYS A 138 0.98 14.29 -28.20
CA LYS A 138 1.16 14.02 -29.63
C LYS A 138 1.43 12.54 -29.91
N VAL A 139 2.30 11.91 -29.11
CA VAL A 139 2.62 10.47 -29.24
C VAL A 139 1.40 9.61 -28.90
N ALA A 140 0.72 9.92 -27.79
CA ALA A 140 -0.47 9.22 -27.33
C ALA A 140 -1.59 9.24 -28.37
N ASN A 141 -1.87 10.41 -28.95
CA ASN A 141 -2.91 10.59 -29.96
C ASN A 141 -2.57 9.90 -31.29
N LYS A 142 -1.29 9.87 -31.69
CA LYS A 142 -0.82 9.10 -32.85
C LYS A 142 -1.03 7.61 -32.64
N GLU A 143 -0.75 7.11 -31.45
CA GLU A 143 -0.88 5.69 -31.15
C GLU A 143 -2.36 5.27 -31.03
N PHE A 144 -3.20 6.12 -30.43
CA PHE A 144 -4.66 5.95 -30.45
C PHE A 144 -5.18 5.85 -31.89
N ALA A 145 -4.75 6.78 -32.76
CA ALA A 145 -5.12 6.79 -34.16
C ALA A 145 -4.76 5.48 -34.88
N LYS A 146 -3.52 5.04 -34.71
CA LYS A 146 -3.00 3.81 -35.32
C LYS A 146 -3.79 2.56 -34.91
N ARG A 147 -4.22 2.47 -33.65
CA ARG A 147 -4.88 1.26 -33.11
C ARG A 147 -6.39 1.25 -33.30
N LEU A 148 -7.05 2.41 -33.22
CA LEU A 148 -8.52 2.46 -33.12
C LEU A 148 -9.24 3.27 -34.23
N ARG A 149 -8.58 4.10 -35.05
CA ARG A 149 -9.24 4.97 -36.07
C ARG A 149 -9.69 4.29 -37.37
N LYS A 150 -9.84 2.97 -37.44
CA LYS A 150 -10.59 2.34 -38.55
C LYS A 150 -12.13 2.42 -38.36
N GLN A 151 -12.61 3.19 -37.38
CA GLN A 151 -14.02 3.31 -36.99
C GLN A 151 -14.41 4.81 -36.85
N PRO A 152 -15.69 5.20 -37.11
CA PRO A 152 -16.12 6.59 -37.20
C PRO A 152 -15.99 7.38 -35.89
N THR A 153 -15.93 8.71 -36.02
CA THR A 153 -15.62 9.78 -35.06
C THR A 153 -16.50 9.91 -33.79
N ALA A 154 -17.29 8.89 -33.43
CA ALA A 154 -17.96 8.84 -32.13
C ALA A 154 -16.99 8.36 -31.05
N SER A 155 -17.13 8.86 -29.81
CA SER A 155 -16.43 8.30 -28.65
C SER A 155 -16.67 6.79 -28.60
N LEU A 156 -15.60 5.99 -28.57
CA LEU A 156 -15.70 4.54 -28.58
C LEU A 156 -16.29 4.05 -27.25
N PRO A 157 -17.25 3.11 -27.24
CA PRO A 157 -17.79 2.58 -25.99
C PRO A 157 -16.67 2.01 -25.08
N PRO A 158 -16.69 2.27 -23.76
CA PRO A 158 -15.65 1.78 -22.85
C PRO A 158 -15.40 0.26 -22.96
N ALA A 159 -16.47 -0.54 -22.99
CA ALA A 159 -16.39 -2.00 -23.16
C ALA A 159 -15.70 -2.41 -24.47
N TYR A 160 -15.89 -1.66 -25.57
CA TYR A 160 -15.18 -1.93 -26.82
C TYR A 160 -13.67 -1.73 -26.67
N VAL A 161 -13.24 -0.64 -26.01
CA VAL A 161 -11.83 -0.37 -25.75
C VAL A 161 -11.23 -1.42 -24.81
N GLU A 162 -11.97 -1.85 -23.79
CA GLU A 162 -11.62 -2.92 -22.86
C GLU A 162 -11.39 -4.27 -23.57
N LYS A 163 -12.32 -4.68 -24.44
CA LYS A 163 -12.14 -5.89 -25.26
C LYS A 163 -10.92 -5.78 -26.18
N LYS A 164 -10.59 -4.59 -26.69
CA LYS A 164 -9.38 -4.38 -27.50
C LYS A 164 -8.11 -4.43 -26.66
N TYR A 165 -8.13 -3.91 -25.43
CA TYR A 165 -7.02 -3.97 -24.48
C TYR A 165 -6.63 -5.43 -24.19
N TRP A 166 -7.59 -6.26 -23.75
CA TRP A 166 -7.31 -7.65 -23.41
C TRP A 166 -6.85 -8.49 -24.60
N ARG A 167 -7.39 -8.22 -25.80
CA ARG A 167 -6.89 -8.85 -27.05
C ARG A 167 -5.47 -8.42 -27.39
N ALA A 168 -5.09 -7.16 -27.14
CA ALA A 168 -3.72 -6.70 -27.34
C ALA A 168 -2.76 -7.40 -26.36
N MET A 169 -3.12 -7.44 -25.07
CA MET A 169 -2.37 -8.12 -24.01
C MET A 169 -2.21 -9.62 -24.27
N ALA A 170 -3.25 -10.30 -24.79
CA ALA A 170 -3.17 -11.73 -25.10
C ALA A 170 -2.20 -12.04 -26.25
N ARG A 171 -2.21 -11.19 -27.28
CA ARG A 171 -1.41 -11.39 -28.49
C ARG A 171 0.04 -10.94 -28.34
N GLY A 172 0.35 -10.12 -27.33
CA GLY A 172 1.69 -9.62 -27.10
C GLY A 172 2.14 -8.59 -28.14
N ILE A 173 1.21 -7.84 -28.75
CA ILE A 173 1.50 -6.99 -29.91
C ILE A 173 1.61 -5.52 -29.49
N GLY A 174 2.85 -5.03 -29.50
CA GLY A 174 3.18 -3.61 -29.37
C GLY A 174 3.59 -3.20 -27.96
N GLN A 175 3.86 -1.91 -27.84
CA GLN A 175 4.31 -1.26 -26.61
C GLN A 175 3.59 0.08 -26.46
N VAL A 176 3.59 0.61 -25.24
CA VAL A 176 3.05 1.93 -24.88
C VAL A 176 3.98 2.62 -23.88
N GLU A 177 3.94 3.94 -23.84
CA GLU A 177 4.64 4.72 -22.80
C GLU A 177 3.64 5.13 -21.70
N TYR A 178 4.10 5.23 -20.46
CA TYR A 178 3.30 5.71 -19.35
C TYR A 178 4.12 6.61 -18.43
N GLY A 179 3.66 7.84 -18.20
CA GLY A 179 4.20 8.70 -17.15
C GLY A 179 3.54 8.32 -15.83
N ALA A 180 4.16 7.40 -15.08
CA ALA A 180 3.67 6.97 -13.77
C ALA A 180 4.57 7.57 -12.68
N ASN A 181 3.98 7.89 -11.52
CA ASN A 181 4.70 8.45 -10.37
C ASN A 181 5.45 9.75 -10.74
N VAL A 182 4.79 10.63 -11.50
CA VAL A 182 5.37 11.88 -11.97
C VAL A 182 5.20 12.95 -10.89
N ASP A 183 6.30 13.56 -10.48
CA ASP A 183 6.26 14.68 -9.53
C ASP A 183 5.55 15.89 -10.13
N GLY A 184 4.72 16.55 -9.32
CA GLY A 184 3.93 17.72 -9.71
C GLY A 184 2.44 17.54 -9.41
N SER A 185 1.65 18.56 -9.71
CA SER A 185 0.19 18.55 -9.51
C SER A 185 -0.50 19.27 -10.64
N ALA A 186 -1.66 18.76 -11.07
CA ALA A 186 -2.52 19.44 -12.04
C ALA A 186 -3.66 20.22 -11.38
N PHE A 187 -3.78 20.19 -10.05
CA PHE A 187 -4.63 21.11 -9.31
C PHE A 187 -4.07 22.53 -9.33
N SER A 188 -4.88 23.46 -9.84
CA SER A 188 -4.53 24.88 -9.89
C SER A 188 -4.35 25.49 -8.51
N SER A 189 -3.47 26.49 -8.41
CA SER A 189 -3.34 27.38 -7.25
C SER A 189 -4.08 28.71 -7.45
N HIS A 190 -4.75 28.91 -8.59
CA HIS A 190 -5.53 30.12 -8.85
C HIS A 190 -6.69 30.26 -7.86
N LEU A 191 -6.86 31.46 -7.31
CA LEU A 191 -7.86 31.75 -6.26
C LEU A 191 -9.32 31.54 -6.72
N ASN A 192 -9.57 31.61 -8.03
CA ASN A 192 -10.90 31.41 -8.61
C ASN A 192 -11.16 29.96 -9.04
N ASP A 193 -10.22 29.04 -8.84
CA ASP A 193 -10.40 27.62 -9.13
C ASP A 193 -11.03 26.93 -7.92
N GLN A 194 -12.35 26.70 -7.98
CA GLN A 194 -13.11 26.15 -6.85
C GLN A 194 -12.58 24.78 -6.41
N LEU A 195 -12.20 23.92 -7.36
CA LEU A 195 -11.62 22.62 -7.08
C LEU A 195 -10.25 22.78 -6.40
N GLY A 196 -9.39 23.62 -6.97
CA GLY A 196 -8.04 23.90 -6.47
C GLY A 196 -8.03 24.53 -5.07
N GLN A 197 -9.06 25.30 -4.70
CA GLN A 197 -9.21 25.89 -3.36
C GLN A 197 -10.01 25.00 -2.39
N SER A 198 -10.60 23.89 -2.86
CA SER A 198 -11.39 22.99 -2.01
C SER A 198 -10.52 22.04 -1.18
N ASN A 199 -11.10 21.45 -0.13
CA ASN A 199 -10.48 20.38 0.65
C ASN A 199 -10.31 19.07 -0.15
N ALA A 200 -10.96 18.95 -1.32
CA ALA A 200 -10.78 17.79 -2.20
C ALA A 200 -9.60 17.95 -3.19
N ASN A 201 -8.80 18.99 -3.01
CA ASN A 201 -7.48 19.11 -3.63
C ASN A 201 -6.52 18.08 -3.02
N LEU A 202 -5.96 17.20 -3.86
CA LEU A 202 -5.11 16.10 -3.39
C LEU A 202 -3.77 16.55 -2.77
N LYS A 203 -3.35 17.80 -2.99
CA LYS A 203 -2.16 18.38 -2.34
C LYS A 203 -2.33 18.54 -0.83
N THR A 204 -3.55 18.77 -0.37
CA THR A 204 -3.85 19.07 1.04
C THR A 204 -4.72 18.02 1.71
N LEU A 205 -5.42 17.18 0.92
CA LEU A 205 -6.31 16.14 1.42
C LEU A 205 -5.67 15.21 2.48
N PRO A 206 -4.42 14.71 2.33
CA PRO A 206 -3.81 13.86 3.35
C PRO A 206 -3.54 14.56 4.69
N LEU A 207 -3.55 15.90 4.68
CA LEU A 207 -3.27 16.76 5.84
C LEU A 207 -4.55 17.22 6.54
N LEU A 208 -5.73 16.82 6.05
CA LEU A 208 -7.01 17.14 6.68
C LEU A 208 -7.14 16.48 8.06
N PRO A 209 -7.94 17.05 8.99
CA PRO A 209 -7.99 16.63 10.40
C PRO A 209 -8.31 15.15 10.65
N GLN A 210 -9.02 14.48 9.74
CA GLN A 210 -9.39 13.06 9.86
C GLN A 210 -8.27 12.10 9.46
N SER A 211 -7.27 12.57 8.71
CA SER A 211 -6.16 11.74 8.25
C SER A 211 -5.02 11.80 9.24
N ALA A 212 -4.65 10.65 9.79
CA ALA A 212 -3.48 10.49 10.66
C ALA A 212 -2.18 10.86 9.96
N LEU A 213 -2.13 10.86 8.61
CA LEU A 213 -0.94 11.28 7.86
C LEU A 213 -0.56 12.75 8.12
N ARG A 214 -1.49 13.59 8.60
CA ARG A 214 -1.21 14.97 9.05
C ARG A 214 -0.22 15.04 10.21
N LEU A 215 -0.01 13.94 10.92
CA LEU A 215 0.84 13.84 12.11
C LEU A 215 2.31 13.49 11.79
N LEU A 216 2.62 13.28 10.50
CA LEU A 216 3.99 13.09 10.03
C LEU A 216 4.69 14.44 9.93
N ASP A 217 5.92 14.50 10.46
CA ASP A 217 6.75 15.70 10.42
C ASP A 217 7.51 15.85 9.08
N TYR A 218 7.31 14.93 8.15
CA TYR A 218 7.96 14.88 6.85
C TYR A 218 6.98 14.41 5.76
N GLN A 219 7.33 14.73 4.51
CA GLN A 219 6.54 14.38 3.35
C GLN A 219 7.05 13.07 2.71
N ILE A 220 6.11 12.26 2.22
CA ILE A 220 6.38 11.00 1.51
C ILE A 220 5.73 11.08 0.14
N ALA A 221 6.53 11.02 -0.92
CA ALA A 221 6.05 11.05 -2.30
C ALA A 221 5.07 9.89 -2.58
N GLY A 222 3.92 10.22 -3.16
CA GLY A 222 2.80 9.30 -3.40
C GLY A 222 1.87 9.08 -2.22
N VAL A 223 2.36 9.28 -0.99
CA VAL A 223 1.58 9.02 0.22
C VAL A 223 1.00 10.31 0.79
N THR A 224 1.83 11.30 1.11
CA THR A 224 1.38 12.60 1.63
C THR A 224 1.49 13.72 0.59
N VAL A 225 2.21 13.45 -0.50
CA VAL A 225 2.34 14.35 -1.65
C VAL A 225 1.79 13.61 -2.87
N PRO A 226 0.84 14.17 -3.60
CA PRO A 226 0.26 13.50 -4.75
C PRO A 226 1.28 13.26 -5.86
N MET A 227 1.04 12.23 -6.66
CA MET A 227 1.79 11.96 -7.89
C MET A 227 0.85 11.96 -9.11
N LEU A 228 1.36 12.47 -10.23
CA LEU A 228 0.69 12.50 -11.51
C LEU A 228 0.85 11.17 -12.27
N TYR A 229 -0.20 10.86 -13.02
CA TYR A 229 -0.30 9.71 -13.92
C TYR A 229 -0.76 10.19 -15.29
N ILE A 230 0.17 10.24 -16.25
CA ILE A 230 -0.07 10.74 -17.61
C ILE A 230 -0.14 9.53 -18.56
N GLY A 231 -1.36 9.13 -18.88
CA GLY A 231 -1.68 7.91 -19.62
C GLY A 231 -1.80 8.11 -21.12
N MET A 232 -1.59 7.02 -21.86
CA MET A 232 -2.03 6.86 -23.26
C MET A 232 -2.84 5.57 -23.42
N LEU A 233 -3.42 5.36 -24.60
CA LEU A 233 -4.20 4.16 -24.90
C LEU A 233 -3.43 2.87 -24.51
N PHE A 234 -4.03 2.07 -23.62
CA PHE A 234 -3.53 0.80 -23.06
C PHE A 234 -2.37 0.88 -22.06
N SER A 235 -1.90 2.08 -21.70
CA SER A 235 -1.01 2.21 -20.54
C SER A 235 -1.70 1.67 -19.29
N THR A 236 -1.00 0.83 -18.54
CA THR A 236 -1.54 -0.08 -17.53
C THR A 236 -0.97 0.23 -16.15
N PHE A 237 -1.81 0.14 -15.12
CA PHE A 237 -1.37 0.02 -13.73
C PHE A 237 -1.77 -1.38 -13.26
N ALA A 238 -0.78 -2.19 -12.93
CA ALA A 238 -0.96 -3.61 -12.64
C ALA A 238 -1.72 -3.83 -11.32
N TRP A 239 -2.14 -5.07 -11.06
CA TRP A 239 -2.80 -5.43 -9.81
C TRP A 239 -1.89 -5.16 -8.61
N HIS A 240 -2.40 -4.41 -7.64
CA HIS A 240 -1.72 -4.17 -6.37
C HIS A 240 -2.69 -3.72 -5.28
N VAL A 241 -2.21 -3.75 -4.04
CA VAL A 241 -2.77 -3.02 -2.90
C VAL A 241 -1.89 -1.83 -2.59
N GLU A 242 -2.44 -0.82 -1.91
CA GLU A 242 -1.66 0.32 -1.42
C GLU A 242 -0.69 -0.11 -0.33
N ASP A 243 0.45 0.57 -0.24
CA ASP A 243 1.42 0.37 0.84
C ASP A 243 0.74 0.61 2.19
N HIS A 244 1.10 -0.19 3.21
CA HIS A 244 0.45 -0.20 4.52
C HIS A 244 -1.08 -0.35 4.49
N PHE A 245 -1.64 -0.87 3.40
CA PHE A 245 -3.10 -0.96 3.20
C PHE A 245 -3.80 0.39 3.39
N LEU A 246 -3.13 1.50 3.03
CA LEU A 246 -3.72 2.83 3.08
C LEU A 246 -4.96 2.93 2.17
N TYR A 247 -5.79 3.93 2.42
CA TYR A 247 -6.72 4.38 1.40
C TYR A 247 -5.94 5.04 0.25
N SER A 248 -6.51 5.04 -0.95
CA SER A 248 -6.04 5.83 -2.08
C SER A 248 -7.20 6.59 -2.69
N ILE A 249 -6.95 7.84 -3.10
CA ILE A 249 -7.88 8.65 -3.87
C ILE A 249 -7.19 9.09 -5.16
N ASN A 250 -7.84 8.83 -6.29
CA ASN A 250 -7.39 9.22 -7.61
C ASN A 250 -8.37 10.22 -8.23
N TYR A 251 -7.92 11.41 -8.62
CA TYR A 251 -8.72 12.37 -9.37
C TYR A 251 -8.34 12.38 -10.85
N HIS A 252 -9.35 12.31 -11.73
CA HIS A 252 -9.14 12.38 -13.16
C HIS A 252 -9.30 13.81 -13.67
N HIS A 253 -8.17 14.45 -13.98
CA HIS A 253 -8.13 15.85 -14.39
C HIS A 253 -8.70 16.09 -15.79
N SER A 254 -8.25 15.32 -16.79
CA SER A 254 -8.68 15.52 -18.17
C SER A 254 -8.34 14.32 -19.06
N GLY A 255 -9.01 14.22 -20.22
CA GLY A 255 -8.69 13.27 -21.28
C GLY A 255 -9.64 12.06 -21.35
N ALA A 256 -9.15 10.99 -21.96
CA ALA A 256 -9.91 9.76 -22.17
C ALA A 256 -10.09 8.96 -20.87
N PRO A 257 -11.16 8.14 -20.76
CA PRO A 257 -11.45 7.42 -19.53
C PRO A 257 -10.32 6.51 -19.03
N LYS A 258 -10.28 6.28 -17.72
CA LYS A 258 -9.46 5.25 -17.07
C LYS A 258 -10.36 4.12 -16.59
N VAL A 259 -10.05 2.89 -16.97
CA VAL A 259 -10.80 1.70 -16.56
C VAL A 259 -10.10 1.09 -15.36
N TRP A 260 -10.87 0.82 -14.31
CA TRP A 260 -10.43 0.21 -13.06
C TRP A 260 -11.16 -1.10 -12.83
N TYR A 261 -10.44 -2.02 -12.19
CA TYR A 261 -11.00 -3.20 -11.56
C TYR A 261 -10.61 -3.16 -10.09
N GLY A 262 -11.57 -3.47 -9.21
CA GLY A 262 -11.37 -3.51 -7.76
C GLY A 262 -11.86 -4.82 -7.19
N VAL A 263 -11.12 -5.33 -6.20
CA VAL A 263 -11.46 -6.51 -5.41
C VAL A 263 -11.56 -6.08 -3.95
N PRO A 264 -12.64 -6.43 -3.23
CA PRO A 264 -12.83 -6.07 -1.83
C PRO A 264 -11.66 -6.51 -0.94
N GLY A 265 -11.29 -5.70 0.05
CA GLY A 265 -10.14 -5.99 0.92
C GLY A 265 -10.26 -7.27 1.76
N ASN A 266 -11.48 -7.74 2.03
CA ASN A 266 -11.71 -9.03 2.70
C ASN A 266 -11.43 -10.24 1.79
N GLU A 267 -11.36 -10.04 0.48
CA GLU A 267 -11.07 -11.07 -0.54
C GLU A 267 -9.58 -11.08 -0.96
N ALA A 268 -8.75 -10.20 -0.39
CA ALA A 268 -7.33 -10.08 -0.76
C ALA A 268 -6.56 -11.39 -0.60
N SER A 269 -6.84 -12.16 0.44
CA SER A 269 -6.19 -13.47 0.64
C SER A 269 -6.61 -14.52 -0.40
N GLU A 270 -7.85 -14.48 -0.88
CA GLU A 270 -8.29 -15.36 -1.97
C GLU A 270 -7.68 -14.90 -3.31
N PHE A 271 -7.55 -13.58 -3.52
CA PHE A 271 -6.81 -13.04 -4.66
C PHE A 271 -5.36 -13.57 -4.70
N ASP A 272 -4.65 -13.51 -3.57
CA ASP A 272 -3.25 -13.97 -3.46
C ASP A 272 -3.14 -15.47 -3.79
N LYS A 273 -4.12 -16.29 -3.37
CA LYS A 273 -4.18 -17.72 -3.72
C LYS A 273 -4.42 -17.93 -5.21
N VAL A 274 -5.34 -17.20 -5.83
CA VAL A 274 -5.57 -17.29 -7.30
C VAL A 274 -4.30 -16.91 -8.06
N ALA A 275 -3.58 -15.87 -7.61
CA ALA A 275 -2.31 -15.48 -8.22
C ALA A 275 -1.25 -16.58 -8.05
N LEU A 276 -1.12 -17.16 -6.86
CA LEU A 276 -0.21 -18.27 -6.59
C LEU A 276 -0.51 -19.50 -7.48
N GLU A 277 -1.76 -19.91 -7.57
CA GLU A 277 -2.17 -21.18 -8.19
C GLU A 277 -2.26 -21.11 -9.71
N HIS A 278 -2.62 -19.93 -10.24
CA HIS A 278 -2.94 -19.79 -11.66
C HIS A 278 -2.06 -18.80 -12.41
N VAL A 279 -1.37 -17.87 -11.73
CA VAL A 279 -0.55 -16.85 -12.40
C VAL A 279 0.92 -17.22 -12.32
N TYR A 280 1.45 -17.43 -11.11
CA TYR A 280 2.87 -17.65 -10.86
C TYR A 280 3.29 -19.12 -10.97
N THR A 281 4.55 -19.34 -11.29
CA THR A 281 5.20 -20.65 -11.14
C THR A 281 6.10 -20.65 -9.90
N PRO A 282 6.39 -21.81 -9.28
CA PRO A 282 7.19 -21.86 -8.05
C PRO A 282 8.56 -21.16 -8.16
N GLY A 283 9.21 -21.23 -9.33
CA GLY A 283 10.54 -20.64 -9.56
C GLY A 283 10.59 -19.10 -9.50
N VAL A 284 9.46 -18.40 -9.67
CA VAL A 284 9.42 -16.92 -9.57
C VAL A 284 9.04 -16.40 -8.20
N LEU A 285 8.75 -17.29 -7.25
CA LEU A 285 8.37 -16.95 -5.88
C LEU A 285 9.46 -17.40 -4.92
N PRO A 286 10.51 -16.59 -4.66
CA PRO A 286 11.62 -16.99 -3.78
C PRO A 286 11.19 -17.43 -2.38
N ARG A 287 10.08 -16.87 -1.87
CA ARG A 287 9.49 -17.24 -0.57
C ARG A 287 8.50 -18.40 -0.65
N GLY A 288 8.00 -18.71 -1.85
CA GLY A 288 6.89 -19.64 -2.08
C GLY A 288 5.58 -19.19 -1.44
N GLY A 289 4.51 -19.95 -1.69
CA GLY A 289 3.21 -19.78 -1.05
C GLY A 289 2.53 -18.43 -1.29
N VAL A 290 1.48 -18.19 -0.50
CA VAL A 290 0.61 -16.99 -0.62
C VAL A 290 1.39 -15.71 -0.31
N ASP A 291 2.25 -15.74 0.71
CA ASP A 291 3.12 -14.60 1.05
C ASP A 291 4.07 -14.24 -0.10
N GLY A 292 4.61 -15.24 -0.81
CA GLY A 292 5.45 -15.03 -1.98
C GLY A 292 4.67 -14.38 -3.13
N ALA A 293 3.44 -14.82 -3.38
CA ALA A 293 2.56 -14.25 -4.39
C ALA A 293 2.20 -12.79 -4.07
N ALA A 294 1.81 -12.50 -2.82
CA ALA A 294 1.53 -11.14 -2.34
C ALA A 294 2.75 -10.22 -2.47
N ALA A 295 3.94 -10.71 -2.07
CA ALA A 295 5.18 -9.97 -2.24
C ALA A 295 5.47 -9.65 -3.71
N LYS A 296 5.21 -10.60 -4.62
CA LYS A 296 5.40 -10.39 -6.06
C LYS A 296 4.38 -9.40 -6.64
N LEU A 297 3.12 -9.45 -6.21
CA LEU A 297 2.08 -8.48 -6.57
C LEU A 297 2.45 -7.07 -6.11
N SER A 298 3.10 -6.93 -4.95
CA SER A 298 3.56 -5.62 -4.43
C SER A 298 4.61 -4.93 -5.31
N GLU A 299 5.23 -5.63 -6.27
CA GLU A 299 6.12 -5.04 -7.27
C GLU A 299 5.36 -4.24 -8.36
N LYS A 300 4.02 -4.30 -8.37
CA LYS A 300 3.13 -3.56 -9.29
C LYS A 300 3.41 -3.82 -10.78
N THR A 301 3.83 -5.04 -11.12
CA THR A 301 4.13 -5.47 -12.52
C THR A 301 3.19 -6.56 -13.03
N THR A 302 2.47 -7.25 -12.14
CA THR A 302 1.61 -8.39 -12.49
C THR A 302 0.22 -7.98 -12.96
N MET A 303 -0.04 -8.19 -14.25
CA MET A 303 -1.36 -8.02 -14.83
C MET A 303 -1.89 -9.35 -15.39
N PHE A 304 -3.15 -9.65 -15.09
CA PHE A 304 -3.90 -10.79 -15.62
C PHE A 304 -5.40 -10.42 -15.65
N PRO A 305 -6.21 -11.06 -16.51
CA PRO A 305 -7.58 -10.63 -16.73
C PRO A 305 -8.52 -10.99 -15.56
N PRO A 306 -9.49 -10.11 -15.23
CA PRO A 306 -10.46 -10.33 -14.16
C PRO A 306 -11.23 -11.64 -14.22
N ASN A 307 -11.47 -12.21 -15.41
CA ASN A 307 -12.21 -13.47 -15.52
C ASN A 307 -11.55 -14.63 -14.77
N LEU A 308 -10.23 -14.60 -14.59
CA LEU A 308 -9.54 -15.60 -13.77
C LEU A 308 -9.99 -15.55 -12.30
N LEU A 309 -10.26 -14.35 -11.77
CA LEU A 309 -10.75 -14.16 -10.40
C LEU A 309 -12.20 -14.62 -10.28
N LEU A 310 -13.05 -14.22 -11.25
CA LEU A 310 -14.46 -14.60 -11.28
C LEU A 310 -14.65 -16.12 -11.35
N GLU A 311 -13.84 -16.81 -12.17
CA GLU A 311 -13.86 -18.28 -12.29
C GLU A 311 -13.44 -19.00 -11.01
N ASN A 312 -12.71 -18.32 -10.13
CA ASN A 312 -12.27 -18.83 -8.82
C ASN A 312 -13.03 -18.16 -7.66
N HIS A 313 -14.23 -17.65 -7.93
CA HIS A 313 -15.16 -17.10 -6.92
C HIS A 313 -14.64 -15.86 -6.15
N VAL A 314 -13.63 -15.16 -6.68
CA VAL A 314 -13.19 -13.86 -6.15
C VAL A 314 -13.98 -12.75 -6.87
N PRO A 315 -14.79 -11.94 -6.15
CA PRO A 315 -15.58 -10.89 -6.77
C PRO A 315 -14.69 -9.78 -7.32
N VAL A 316 -15.04 -9.28 -8.50
CA VAL A 316 -14.39 -8.13 -9.13
C VAL A 316 -15.47 -7.12 -9.49
N TYR A 317 -15.18 -5.85 -9.25
CA TYR A 317 -16.03 -4.72 -9.62
C TYR A 317 -15.30 -3.79 -10.56
N LYS A 318 -16.02 -3.18 -11.49
CA LYS A 318 -15.46 -2.28 -12.50
C LYS A 318 -15.79 -0.82 -12.20
N ALA A 319 -14.91 0.08 -12.60
CA ALA A 319 -15.20 1.49 -12.69
C ALA A 319 -14.65 2.08 -13.99
N VAL A 320 -15.48 2.78 -14.76
CA VAL A 320 -15.02 3.65 -15.84
C VAL A 320 -14.97 5.08 -15.30
N GLN A 321 -13.77 5.54 -14.97
CA GLN A 321 -13.52 6.89 -14.46
C GLN A 321 -13.32 7.85 -15.63
N THR A 322 -13.98 9.00 -15.56
CA THR A 322 -13.94 10.09 -16.53
C THR A 322 -13.51 11.40 -15.87
N ALA A 323 -13.17 12.42 -16.67
CA ALA A 323 -12.67 13.68 -16.14
C ALA A 323 -13.68 14.34 -15.17
N GLY A 324 -13.20 14.81 -14.02
CA GLY A 324 -14.04 15.36 -12.94
C GLY A 324 -14.48 14.33 -11.89
N GLU A 325 -14.12 13.05 -12.05
CA GLU A 325 -14.46 12.00 -11.08
C GLU A 325 -13.25 11.59 -10.23
N TYR A 326 -13.53 11.29 -8.96
CA TYR A 326 -12.63 10.60 -8.06
C TYR A 326 -12.90 9.09 -8.09
N VAL A 327 -11.86 8.29 -7.94
CA VAL A 327 -11.94 6.87 -7.56
C VAL A 327 -11.29 6.71 -6.19
N ILE A 328 -12.03 6.12 -5.26
CA ILE A 328 -11.51 5.74 -3.93
C ILE A 328 -11.19 4.26 -3.96
N THR A 329 -9.99 3.89 -3.51
CA THR A 329 -9.59 2.52 -3.21
C THR A 329 -9.55 2.34 -1.70
N PHE A 330 -10.25 1.30 -1.23
CA PHE A 330 -10.35 0.99 0.20
C PHE A 330 -9.12 0.19 0.68
N PRO A 331 -8.81 0.22 1.99
CA PRO A 331 -7.73 -0.54 2.57
C PRO A 331 -7.69 -2.00 2.14
N ARG A 332 -6.48 -2.49 1.85
CA ARG A 332 -6.18 -3.88 1.45
C ARG A 332 -6.91 -4.34 0.17
N SER A 333 -7.54 -3.43 -0.57
CA SER A 333 -8.31 -3.78 -1.78
C SER A 333 -7.41 -3.84 -3.01
N TYR A 334 -7.35 -5.01 -3.64
CA TYR A 334 -6.59 -5.16 -4.88
C TYR A 334 -7.26 -4.35 -5.98
N HIS A 335 -6.45 -3.59 -6.72
CA HIS A 335 -6.92 -2.83 -7.85
C HIS A 335 -5.89 -2.80 -8.98
N GLY A 336 -6.40 -2.65 -10.21
CA GLY A 336 -5.60 -2.63 -11.43
C GLY A 336 -6.44 -2.11 -12.59
N GLY A 337 -5.81 -1.79 -13.71
CA GLY A 337 -6.54 -1.20 -14.82
C GLY A 337 -5.67 -0.58 -15.90
N PHE A 338 -6.31 0.18 -16.80
CA PHE A 338 -5.65 0.77 -17.96
C PHE A 338 -6.33 2.05 -18.43
N ASN A 339 -5.60 2.84 -19.23
CA ASN A 339 -6.10 4.09 -19.81
C ASN A 339 -6.67 3.88 -21.22
N ALA A 340 -7.85 4.44 -21.50
CA ALA A 340 -8.54 4.31 -22.78
C ALA A 340 -8.03 5.29 -23.86
N GLY A 341 -7.06 6.13 -23.53
CA GLY A 341 -6.49 7.13 -24.43
C GLY A 341 -5.55 8.06 -23.68
N PHE A 342 -5.24 9.22 -24.27
CA PHE A 342 -4.47 10.25 -23.59
C PHE A 342 -5.25 10.82 -22.40
N ASN A 343 -4.67 10.81 -21.21
CA ASN A 343 -5.29 11.38 -20.02
C ASN A 343 -4.27 11.82 -18.96
N ILE A 344 -4.76 12.60 -18.00
CA ILE A 344 -4.04 13.00 -16.80
C ILE A 344 -4.90 12.66 -15.60
N CYS A 345 -4.32 11.94 -14.66
CA CYS A 345 -4.88 11.70 -13.34
C CYS A 345 -3.83 12.03 -12.28
N GLU A 346 -4.27 12.18 -11.04
CA GLU A 346 -3.42 12.45 -9.89
C GLU A 346 -3.92 11.59 -8.74
N ALA A 347 -3.02 11.01 -7.94
CA ALA A 347 -3.42 10.21 -6.78
C ALA A 347 -2.57 10.51 -5.55
N VAL A 348 -3.17 10.28 -4.40
CA VAL A 348 -2.51 10.36 -3.09
C VAL A 348 -3.16 9.38 -2.12
N ASN A 349 -2.45 9.00 -1.07
CA ASN A 349 -3.01 8.20 0.00
C ASN A 349 -3.56 9.07 1.14
N PHE A 350 -4.42 8.47 1.95
CA PHE A 350 -4.90 9.06 3.21
C PHE A 350 -5.26 7.95 4.19
N THR A 351 -5.61 8.34 5.41
CA THR A 351 -6.15 7.42 6.41
C THR A 351 -7.46 7.93 6.97
N LEU A 352 -8.24 7.00 7.50
CA LEU A 352 -9.39 7.22 8.38
C LEU A 352 -9.20 6.31 9.59
N ASP A 353 -9.97 6.51 10.67
CA ASP A 353 -9.81 5.73 11.90
C ASP A 353 -9.89 4.21 11.67
N ASP A 354 -10.72 3.76 10.74
CA ASP A 354 -10.91 2.34 10.42
C ASP A 354 -9.71 1.68 9.73
N TRP A 355 -8.70 2.46 9.31
CA TRP A 355 -7.45 1.95 8.77
C TRP A 355 -6.55 1.32 9.84
N PHE A 356 -6.54 1.80 11.07
CA PHE A 356 -5.53 1.40 12.07
C PHE A 356 -5.43 -0.13 12.30
N PRO A 357 -6.53 -0.90 12.42
CA PRO A 357 -6.44 -2.37 12.51
C PRO A 357 -5.77 -3.03 11.30
N LEU A 358 -5.98 -2.47 10.09
CA LEU A 358 -5.38 -2.96 8.85
C LEU A 358 -3.92 -2.50 8.72
N GLY A 359 -3.60 -1.28 9.16
CA GLY A 359 -2.23 -0.78 9.27
C GLY A 359 -1.36 -1.64 10.19
N ALA A 360 -1.89 -2.06 11.34
CA ALA A 360 -1.23 -3.03 12.23
C ALA A 360 -0.95 -4.37 11.53
N SER A 361 -1.94 -4.85 10.77
CA SER A 361 -1.84 -6.10 10.01
C SER A 361 -0.75 -5.99 8.93
N ALA A 362 -0.73 -4.89 8.19
CA ALA A 362 0.32 -4.60 7.22
C ALA A 362 1.70 -4.54 7.89
N GLY A 363 1.84 -3.84 9.02
CA GLY A 363 3.08 -3.77 9.80
C GLY A 363 3.57 -5.15 10.24
N HIS A 364 2.67 -6.08 10.59
CA HIS A 364 3.01 -7.47 10.84
C HIS A 364 3.55 -8.18 9.59
N GLU A 365 2.95 -7.98 8.42
CA GLU A 365 3.42 -8.54 7.15
C GLU A 365 4.80 -7.98 6.75
N TYR A 366 5.02 -6.67 6.89
CA TYR A 366 6.33 -6.05 6.67
C TYR A 366 7.40 -6.66 7.58
N ALA A 367 7.10 -6.79 8.88
CA ALA A 367 8.01 -7.38 9.86
C ALA A 367 8.33 -8.85 9.57
N LYS A 368 7.30 -9.67 9.29
CA LYS A 368 7.45 -11.08 8.89
C LYS A 368 8.34 -11.21 7.64
N ASN A 369 8.25 -10.24 6.74
CA ASN A 369 9.01 -10.22 5.51
C ASN A 369 10.37 -9.51 5.60
N CYS A 370 10.78 -9.00 6.76
CA CYS A 370 11.97 -8.17 6.92
C CYS A 370 12.01 -7.00 5.92
N LYS A 371 10.85 -6.45 5.57
CA LYS A 371 10.69 -5.33 4.63
C LYS A 371 10.43 -4.07 5.44
N LEU A 372 11.13 -2.99 5.09
CA LEU A 372 10.88 -1.69 5.70
C LEU A 372 9.51 -1.18 5.23
N GLY A 373 8.66 -0.86 6.19
CA GLY A 373 7.43 -0.13 5.94
C GLY A 373 7.72 1.34 5.56
N ASN A 374 6.90 1.92 4.67
CA ASN A 374 7.02 3.33 4.28
C ASN A 374 6.30 4.31 5.22
N ILE A 375 5.61 3.83 6.27
CA ILE A 375 4.86 4.63 7.25
C ILE A 375 5.24 4.18 8.65
N PRO A 376 5.50 5.11 9.60
CA PRO A 376 5.75 4.78 10.99
C PRO A 376 4.41 4.56 11.72
N TYR A 377 3.87 3.34 11.61
CA TYR A 377 2.54 2.99 12.13
C TYR A 377 2.41 3.24 13.63
N GLU A 378 3.38 2.82 14.44
CA GLU A 378 3.33 2.95 15.90
C GLU A 378 3.34 4.42 16.34
N GLU A 379 4.09 5.26 15.63
CA GLU A 379 4.12 6.71 15.84
C GLU A 379 2.76 7.34 15.55
N LEU A 380 2.18 7.02 14.38
CA LEU A 380 0.87 7.55 14.00
C LEU A 380 -0.22 7.11 14.97
N LEU A 381 -0.22 5.84 15.37
CA LEU A 381 -1.17 5.31 16.36
C LEU A 381 -1.05 6.05 17.69
N SER A 382 0.18 6.26 18.16
CA SER A 382 0.44 6.94 19.43
C SER A 382 0.00 8.40 19.38
N LYS A 383 0.41 9.15 18.34
CA LYS A 383 0.06 10.57 18.18
C LYS A 383 -1.45 10.77 18.01
N GLU A 384 -2.12 9.94 17.20
CA GLU A 384 -3.59 10.04 17.01
C GLU A 384 -4.35 9.70 18.29
N ALA A 385 -3.94 8.64 19.00
CA ALA A 385 -4.55 8.26 20.27
C ALA A 385 -4.46 9.37 21.33
N ILE A 386 -3.30 10.03 21.45
CA ILE A 386 -3.09 11.16 22.36
C ILE A 386 -4.01 12.34 21.99
N ASN A 387 -4.19 12.61 20.70
CA ASN A 387 -5.08 13.69 20.25
C ASN A 387 -6.55 13.36 20.56
N LEU A 388 -6.97 12.12 20.30
CA LEU A 388 -8.33 11.65 20.60
C LEU A 388 -8.61 11.63 22.10
N SER A 389 -7.65 11.23 22.94
CA SER A 389 -7.84 11.19 24.39
C SER A 389 -8.07 12.59 24.99
N LYS A 390 -7.61 13.65 24.33
CA LYS A 390 -7.87 15.05 24.73
C LYS A 390 -9.25 15.56 24.30
N SER A 391 -9.90 14.92 23.32
CA SER A 391 -11.21 15.31 22.81
C SER A 391 -12.35 14.58 23.53
N ALA A 392 -13.27 15.32 24.15
CA ALA A 392 -14.37 14.75 24.93
C ALA A 392 -15.49 14.09 24.09
N VAL A 393 -15.54 14.34 22.77
CA VAL A 393 -16.72 14.05 21.92
C VAL A 393 -16.53 12.83 21.00
N LEU A 394 -15.29 12.45 20.67
CA LEU A 394 -14.98 11.45 19.62
C LEU A 394 -14.55 10.06 20.15
N ALA A 395 -14.39 9.89 21.46
CA ALA A 395 -13.72 8.72 22.03
C ALA A 395 -14.56 7.42 22.08
N SER A 396 -15.89 7.50 21.94
CA SER A 396 -16.72 6.37 22.37
C SER A 396 -16.70 5.13 21.45
N GLN A 397 -16.26 5.22 20.18
CA GLN A 397 -16.23 4.06 19.25
C GLN A 397 -15.13 4.08 18.17
N SER A 398 -14.07 4.88 18.32
CA SER A 398 -13.01 4.97 17.29
C SER A 398 -12.13 3.68 17.25
N PRO A 399 -11.89 3.05 16.08
CA PRO A 399 -10.95 1.93 15.96
C PRO A 399 -9.50 2.23 16.37
N VAL A 400 -9.12 3.51 16.48
CA VAL A 400 -7.83 3.95 17.06
C VAL A 400 -7.70 3.47 18.50
N LYS A 401 -8.79 3.57 19.28
CA LYS A 401 -8.86 3.19 20.68
C LYS A 401 -8.52 1.71 20.87
N THR A 402 -9.21 0.83 20.15
CA THR A 402 -9.00 -0.61 20.23
C THR A 402 -7.60 -0.99 19.74
N SER A 403 -7.12 -0.33 18.67
CA SER A 403 -5.76 -0.53 18.15
C SER A 403 -4.69 -0.17 19.18
N LEU A 404 -4.84 0.96 19.87
CA LEU A 404 -3.93 1.39 20.94
C LEU A 404 -3.95 0.41 22.11
N ILE A 405 -5.15 0.04 22.60
CA ILE A 405 -5.31 -0.90 23.70
C ILE A 405 -4.57 -2.21 23.41
N ASN A 406 -4.80 -2.81 22.24
CA ASN A 406 -4.18 -4.07 21.85
C ASN A 406 -2.65 -3.95 21.73
N HIS A 407 -2.18 -2.83 21.20
CA HIS A 407 -0.74 -2.56 21.06
C HIS A 407 -0.06 -2.39 22.41
N CYS A 408 -0.60 -1.55 23.29
CA CYS A 408 -0.10 -1.34 24.65
C CYS A 408 -0.11 -2.63 25.47
N GLN A 409 -1.17 -3.44 25.39
CA GLN A 409 -1.23 -4.75 26.05
C GLN A 409 -0.16 -5.73 25.54
N SER A 410 0.15 -5.67 24.24
CA SER A 410 1.22 -6.49 23.66
C SER A 410 2.59 -6.04 24.17
N LEU A 411 2.87 -4.73 24.15
CA LEU A 411 4.10 -4.17 24.69
C LEU A 411 4.28 -4.48 26.18
N PHE A 412 3.21 -4.34 26.98
CA PHE A 412 3.19 -4.70 28.40
C PHE A 412 3.67 -6.14 28.65
N LYS A 413 3.13 -7.12 27.91
CA LYS A 413 3.52 -8.53 28.05
C LYS A 413 5.01 -8.73 27.73
N LEU A 414 5.51 -8.03 26.71
CA LEU A 414 6.90 -8.12 26.27
C LEU A 414 7.86 -7.43 27.26
N HIS A 415 7.49 -6.27 27.81
CA HIS A 415 8.24 -5.62 28.89
C HIS A 415 8.33 -6.52 30.12
N LEU A 416 7.23 -7.15 30.54
CA LEU A 416 7.25 -8.10 31.66
C LEU A 416 8.16 -9.30 31.40
N GLN A 417 8.15 -9.84 30.18
CA GLN A 417 9.04 -10.95 29.79
C GLN A 417 10.52 -10.52 29.90
N LEU A 418 10.87 -9.35 29.36
CA LEU A 418 12.24 -8.83 29.39
C LEU A 418 12.69 -8.50 30.82
N ASN A 419 11.80 -7.93 31.65
CA ASN A 419 12.08 -7.67 33.06
C ASN A 419 12.36 -8.99 33.83
N ARG A 420 11.59 -10.05 33.57
CA ARG A 420 11.83 -11.39 34.15
C ARG A 420 13.18 -12.00 33.73
N LEU A 421 13.71 -11.59 32.58
CA LEU A 421 15.06 -11.96 32.12
C LEU A 421 16.18 -11.10 32.73
N GLY A 422 15.84 -10.07 33.53
CA GLY A 422 16.80 -9.15 34.15
C GLY A 422 17.24 -8.00 33.24
N ALA A 423 16.39 -7.58 32.31
CA ALA A 423 16.68 -6.45 31.43
C ALA A 423 16.61 -5.14 32.20
N GLU A 424 17.59 -4.26 31.96
CA GLU A 424 17.57 -2.90 32.48
C GLU A 424 16.77 -2.00 31.55
N PHE A 425 16.09 -1.01 32.12
CA PHE A 425 15.22 -0.08 31.40
C PHE A 425 15.76 1.34 31.54
N PHE A 426 15.81 2.06 30.43
CA PHE A 426 16.32 3.42 30.33
C PHE A 426 15.32 4.30 29.58
N ASP A 427 15.35 5.59 29.86
CA ASP A 427 14.56 6.58 29.14
C ASP A 427 15.23 6.95 27.80
N SER A 428 14.41 7.20 26.78
CA SER A 428 14.82 7.65 25.44
C SER A 428 14.14 8.98 25.11
N PRO A 429 14.89 9.99 24.63
CA PRO A 429 14.35 11.33 24.42
C PRO A 429 13.36 11.36 23.24
N LYS A 430 12.34 12.22 23.34
CA LYS A 430 11.32 12.40 22.27
C LYS A 430 11.93 12.71 20.90
N SER A 431 13.07 13.40 20.87
CA SER A 431 13.78 13.83 19.65
C SER A 431 14.33 12.68 18.81
N GLN A 432 14.42 11.47 19.37
CA GLN A 432 14.94 10.29 18.68
C GLN A 432 14.00 9.79 17.56
N GLY A 433 12.71 10.16 17.60
CA GLY A 433 11.72 9.75 16.61
C GLY A 433 11.51 8.24 16.57
N THR A 434 11.03 7.72 15.43
CA THR A 434 10.83 6.28 15.22
C THR A 434 12.15 5.58 14.88
N ILE A 435 12.47 4.52 15.63
CA ILE A 435 13.63 3.63 15.40
C ILE A 435 13.21 2.42 14.57
N VAL A 436 14.08 1.95 13.69
CA VAL A 436 13.82 0.77 12.85
C VAL A 436 14.60 -0.43 13.36
N CYS A 437 13.89 -1.51 13.71
CA CYS A 437 14.50 -2.78 14.12
C CYS A 437 15.44 -3.32 13.03
N GLU A 438 16.69 -3.64 13.38
CA GLU A 438 17.64 -4.15 12.39
C GLU A 438 17.30 -5.55 11.87
N VAL A 439 16.57 -6.34 12.65
CA VAL A 439 16.25 -7.76 12.39
C VAL A 439 15.04 -7.89 11.46
N CYS A 440 13.89 -7.32 11.84
CA CYS A 440 12.64 -7.44 11.08
C CYS A 440 12.19 -6.17 10.37
N LYS A 441 12.89 -5.04 10.54
CA LYS A 441 12.53 -3.72 9.94
C LYS A 441 11.23 -3.10 10.46
N ARG A 442 10.65 -3.64 11.54
CA ARG A 442 9.53 -3.03 12.27
C ARG A 442 9.93 -1.67 12.84
N ASP A 443 9.03 -0.70 12.75
CA ASP A 443 9.11 0.59 13.42
C ASP A 443 8.91 0.45 14.95
N CYS A 444 9.71 1.18 15.71
CA CYS A 444 9.75 1.19 17.16
C CYS A 444 9.71 2.65 17.63
N TYR A 445 8.56 3.10 18.09
CA TYR A 445 8.32 4.44 18.58
C TYR A 445 8.24 4.49 20.10
N ILE A 446 7.51 3.56 20.72
CA ILE A 446 7.27 3.60 22.18
C ILE A 446 8.46 3.01 22.95
N SER A 447 8.99 1.89 22.45
CA SER A 447 10.13 1.21 23.08
C SER A 447 10.91 0.36 22.09
N PHE A 448 12.20 0.18 22.36
CA PHE A 448 13.08 -0.69 21.59
C PHE A 448 14.12 -1.35 22.50
N VAL A 449 14.79 -2.37 21.98
CA VAL A 449 15.92 -3.03 22.64
C VAL A 449 17.20 -2.62 21.94
N GLU A 450 18.23 -2.29 22.71
CA GLU A 450 19.56 -1.94 22.19
C GLU A 450 20.64 -2.74 22.92
N CYS A 451 21.73 -3.06 22.22
CA CYS A 451 22.91 -3.64 22.84
C CYS A 451 23.83 -2.57 23.42
N ASP A 452 24.21 -2.71 24.70
CA ASP A 452 25.11 -1.80 25.44
C ASP A 452 26.55 -1.69 24.88
N LYS A 453 26.99 -2.64 24.05
CA LYS A 453 28.34 -2.65 23.44
C LYS A 453 28.36 -2.29 21.97
N CYS A 454 27.44 -2.85 21.18
CA CYS A 454 27.46 -2.67 19.72
C CYS A 454 26.36 -1.74 19.20
N PHE A 455 25.49 -1.22 20.09
CA PHE A 455 24.44 -0.25 19.79
C PHE A 455 23.45 -0.70 18.71
N ARG A 456 23.36 -2.01 18.48
CA ARG A 456 22.42 -2.58 17.52
C ARG A 456 21.03 -2.60 18.14
N VAL A 457 20.05 -2.22 17.33
CA VAL A 457 18.66 -2.03 17.77
C VAL A 457 17.72 -3.10 17.24
N SER A 458 16.75 -3.49 18.08
CA SER A 458 15.71 -4.45 17.74
C SER A 458 14.37 -4.08 18.37
N CYS A 459 13.26 -4.55 17.78
CA CYS A 459 11.94 -4.40 18.39
C CYS A 459 11.74 -5.43 19.50
N LEU A 460 10.74 -5.19 20.35
CA LEU A 460 10.40 -6.10 21.46
C LEU A 460 9.62 -7.35 20.99
N PHE A 461 9.17 -7.40 19.74
CA PHE A 461 8.33 -8.48 19.21
C PHE A 461 9.11 -9.73 18.76
N HIS A 462 10.41 -9.79 19.06
CA HIS A 462 11.22 -10.99 18.86
C HIS A 462 11.13 -11.94 20.05
N GLU A 463 11.50 -13.20 19.85
CA GLU A 463 11.60 -14.17 20.94
C GLU A 463 12.94 -13.98 21.69
N PHE A 464 12.86 -13.64 22.97
CA PHE A 464 14.02 -13.50 23.86
C PHE A 464 14.11 -14.70 24.81
N LYS A 465 15.20 -15.47 24.71
CA LYS A 465 15.52 -16.56 25.67
C LYS A 465 16.60 -16.14 26.67
N SER A 466 17.43 -15.17 26.30
CA SER A 466 18.46 -14.53 27.10
C SER A 466 18.60 -13.08 26.66
N LEU A 467 19.37 -12.29 27.40
CA LEU A 467 19.68 -10.89 27.05
C LEU A 467 20.99 -10.76 26.27
N ASN A 468 21.48 -11.83 25.65
CA ASN A 468 22.72 -11.80 24.88
C ASN A 468 22.47 -11.24 23.47
N CYS A 469 23.23 -10.22 23.07
CA CYS A 469 23.08 -9.57 21.77
C CYS A 469 23.12 -10.56 20.59
N CYS A 470 24.07 -11.51 20.61
CA CYS A 470 24.26 -12.48 19.52
C CYS A 470 23.07 -13.42 19.29
N GLN A 471 22.11 -13.48 20.20
CA GLN A 471 20.89 -14.27 19.98
C GLN A 471 20.00 -13.66 18.89
N LEU A 472 19.99 -12.33 18.75
CA LEU A 472 19.15 -11.61 17.80
C LEU A 472 19.95 -11.13 16.59
N HIS A 473 21.15 -10.67 16.86
CA HIS A 473 21.99 -9.97 15.91
C HIS A 473 23.06 -10.94 15.37
N LYS A 474 22.86 -11.43 14.15
CA LYS A 474 23.91 -12.21 13.45
C LYS A 474 25.22 -11.40 13.38
N PRO A 475 26.40 -12.02 13.49
CA PRO A 475 27.68 -11.35 13.36
C PRO A 475 27.78 -10.56 12.03
N LYS A 476 28.37 -9.37 12.06
CA LYS A 476 28.72 -8.65 10.83
C LYS A 476 29.92 -9.36 10.21
N VAL A 477 29.71 -10.11 9.12
CA VAL A 477 30.81 -10.67 8.33
C VAL A 477 31.29 -9.59 7.37
N ASP A 478 32.53 -9.13 7.52
CA ASP A 478 33.16 -8.30 6.50
C ASP A 478 33.61 -9.20 5.34
N LYS A 479 33.00 -9.02 4.16
CA LYS A 479 33.25 -9.88 2.99
C LYS A 479 34.65 -9.70 2.40
N SER A 480 35.40 -8.68 2.81
CA SER A 480 36.80 -8.47 2.38
C SER A 480 37.83 -9.28 3.17
N GLU A 481 37.46 -9.90 4.29
CA GLU A 481 38.41 -10.64 5.13
C GLU A 481 37.98 -12.10 5.33
N VAL A 482 38.41 -12.97 4.41
CA VAL A 482 38.09 -14.41 4.39
C VAL A 482 38.72 -15.20 5.57
N ASN A 483 39.30 -14.52 6.57
CA ASN A 483 39.95 -15.13 7.74
C ASN A 483 39.63 -14.45 9.09
N SER A 484 38.65 -13.55 9.17
CA SER A 484 38.25 -12.99 10.48
C SER A 484 37.41 -13.99 11.26
N LEU A 485 37.93 -14.45 12.41
CA LEU A 485 37.15 -15.15 13.43
C LEU A 485 35.86 -14.36 13.71
N GLU A 486 34.70 -15.03 13.65
CA GLU A 486 33.40 -14.43 13.99
C GLU A 486 33.47 -13.86 15.41
N GLN A 487 33.67 -12.54 15.54
CA GLN A 487 33.69 -11.92 16.86
C GLN A 487 32.24 -11.72 17.32
N LEU A 488 31.77 -12.67 18.12
CA LEU A 488 30.47 -12.61 18.76
C LEU A 488 30.45 -11.43 19.74
N CYS A 489 29.47 -10.54 19.59
CA CYS A 489 29.22 -9.46 20.53
C CYS A 489 28.79 -10.03 21.90
N GLU A 490 29.61 -9.79 22.92
CA GLU A 490 29.35 -10.13 24.32
C GLU A 490 28.54 -9.03 25.05
N GLY A 491 27.77 -8.23 24.32
CA GLY A 491 26.96 -7.16 24.90
C GLY A 491 25.62 -7.67 25.41
N LYS A 492 25.11 -6.99 26.44
CA LYS A 492 23.79 -7.23 27.01
C LYS A 492 22.77 -6.34 26.31
N LEU A 493 21.57 -6.87 26.15
CA LEU A 493 20.41 -6.17 25.64
C LEU A 493 19.73 -5.40 26.78
N VAL A 494 19.54 -4.10 26.57
CA VAL A 494 18.83 -3.18 27.45
C VAL A 494 17.61 -2.62 26.73
N VAL A 495 16.59 -2.21 27.49
CA VAL A 495 15.33 -1.68 26.94
C VAL A 495 15.31 -0.17 27.06
N PHE A 496 15.03 0.51 25.97
CA PHE A 496 14.77 1.94 25.96
C PHE A 496 13.27 2.20 25.83
N VAL A 497 12.78 3.14 26.63
CA VAL A 497 11.39 3.53 26.71
C VAL A 497 11.30 5.03 26.51
N ARG A 498 10.44 5.50 25.60
CA ARG A 498 10.39 6.91 25.26
C ARG A 498 9.88 7.75 26.44
N GLU A 499 10.49 8.92 26.69
CA GLU A 499 10.22 9.77 27.86
C GLU A 499 8.76 10.22 28.02
N ASP A 500 8.02 10.33 26.92
CA ASP A 500 6.61 10.76 26.91
C ASP A 500 5.61 9.64 26.73
N ILE A 501 6.05 8.44 27.06
CA ILE A 501 5.18 7.30 27.20
C ILE A 501 4.01 7.55 28.14
N ASN A 502 4.14 8.52 29.06
CA ASN A 502 3.06 8.99 29.95
C ASN A 502 1.84 9.46 29.15
N ASP A 503 2.01 10.22 28.05
CA ASP A 503 0.89 10.71 27.25
C ASP A 503 0.13 9.53 26.60
N VAL A 504 0.88 8.51 26.15
CA VAL A 504 0.32 7.27 25.59
C VAL A 504 -0.38 6.44 26.67
N ALA A 505 0.22 6.37 27.86
CA ALA A 505 -0.33 5.67 29.02
C ALA A 505 -1.64 6.32 29.50
N ASP A 506 -1.70 7.64 29.60
CA ASP A 506 -2.91 8.39 29.96
C ASP A 506 -4.03 8.15 28.94
N ALA A 507 -3.69 8.15 27.64
CA ALA A 507 -4.64 7.81 26.59
C ALA A 507 -5.16 6.36 26.74
N TYR A 508 -4.25 5.41 27.00
CA TYR A 508 -4.60 4.01 27.25
C TYR A 508 -5.53 3.84 28.46
N GLU A 509 -5.22 4.45 29.60
CA GLU A 509 -6.04 4.37 30.81
C GLU A 509 -7.44 4.93 30.60
N LYS A 510 -7.54 6.12 29.99
CA LYS A 510 -8.82 6.74 29.65
C LYS A 510 -9.65 5.82 28.75
N PHE A 511 -9.01 5.26 27.73
CA PHE A 511 -9.67 4.35 26.81
C PHE A 511 -10.13 3.04 27.48
N GLN A 512 -9.34 2.48 28.39
CA GLN A 512 -9.73 1.30 29.18
C GLN A 512 -10.95 1.57 30.05
N GLN A 513 -10.97 2.69 30.78
CA GLN A 513 -12.09 3.08 31.65
C GLN A 513 -13.40 3.17 30.85
N GLU A 514 -13.37 3.86 29.71
CA GLU A 514 -14.52 3.96 28.82
C GLU A 514 -14.94 2.62 28.19
N HIS A 515 -13.97 1.74 27.88
CA HIS A 515 -14.26 0.41 27.31
C HIS A 515 -14.96 -0.51 28.33
N CYS A 516 -14.57 -0.44 29.61
CA CYS A 516 -15.20 -1.17 30.70
C CYS A 516 -16.57 -0.58 31.11
N SER A 517 -16.85 0.67 30.74
CA SER A 517 -18.09 1.40 31.09
C SER A 517 -19.30 1.07 30.21
N VAL A 518 -19.17 0.21 29.20
CA VAL A 518 -20.30 -0.22 28.35
C VAL A 518 -21.18 -1.21 29.15
N PRO A 519 -22.43 -0.87 29.52
CA PRO A 519 -23.22 -1.72 30.38
C PRO A 519 -23.68 -2.98 29.63
N LEU A 520 -23.37 -4.16 30.18
CA LEU A 520 -24.21 -5.33 29.98
C LEU A 520 -25.61 -4.98 30.51
N ASN A 521 -26.58 -4.97 29.61
CA ASN A 521 -27.98 -4.74 29.93
C ASN A 521 -28.45 -5.84 30.90
N LYS A 522 -28.52 -5.55 32.21
CA LYS A 522 -29.31 -6.29 33.21
C LYS A 522 -29.45 -5.51 34.52
N GLN A 523 -30.69 -5.08 34.77
CA GLN A 523 -31.41 -4.96 36.05
C GLN A 523 -30.69 -4.29 37.23
N LYS A 524 -31.20 -3.10 37.55
CA LYS A 524 -31.07 -2.35 38.82
C LYS A 524 -31.24 -3.25 40.05
N THR A 525 -30.35 -3.06 41.03
CA THR A 525 -30.73 -2.88 42.43
C THR A 525 -29.70 -2.01 43.14
N GLN A 526 -30.20 -0.97 43.81
CA GLN A 526 -29.47 -0.01 44.64
C GLN A 526 -28.99 -0.65 45.94
N ALA A 527 -27.81 -0.28 46.41
CA ALA A 527 -27.53 -0.12 47.84
C ALA A 527 -26.38 0.88 48.04
N THR A 528 -26.67 1.87 48.87
CA THR A 528 -25.86 3.02 49.32
C THR A 528 -24.82 2.63 50.38
N GLY A 529 -23.71 3.36 50.46
CA GLY A 529 -22.82 3.36 51.63
C GLY A 529 -21.64 4.33 51.47
N GLU A 530 -21.64 5.38 52.30
CA GLU A 530 -20.61 6.42 52.42
C GLU A 530 -19.35 5.93 53.17
N GLY A 531 -18.20 6.59 52.95
CA GLY A 531 -16.99 6.46 53.78
C GLY A 531 -15.85 7.38 53.33
N THR A 532 -15.41 8.25 54.23
CA THR A 532 -14.49 9.40 54.05
C THR A 532 -12.99 9.08 54.21
N ALA A 533 -12.18 9.79 53.39
CA ALA A 533 -10.86 10.45 53.63
C ALA A 533 -9.73 9.78 54.43
N THR A 534 -8.49 9.83 53.88
CA THR A 534 -7.31 10.54 54.47
C THR A 534 -6.15 10.63 53.48
N THR A 535 -5.52 11.81 53.46
CA THR A 535 -4.24 12.18 52.82
C THR A 535 -3.04 11.79 53.68
N GLU A 536 -1.93 11.35 53.08
CA GLU A 536 -0.59 11.50 53.66
C GLU A 536 0.47 11.69 52.57
N THR A 537 1.37 12.64 52.82
CA THR A 537 2.49 13.11 52.01
C THR A 537 3.80 12.48 52.46
N GLY A 538 4.71 12.17 51.52
CA GLY A 538 6.11 11.85 51.80
C GLY A 538 6.99 11.91 50.54
N GLU A 539 7.96 12.83 50.54
CA GLU A 539 9.16 12.90 49.67
C GLU A 539 10.06 11.66 49.95
N GLU A 540 10.95 11.13 49.11
CA GLU A 540 12.08 11.74 48.39
C GLU A 540 12.70 10.66 47.45
N GLY A 541 13.71 11.00 46.65
CA GLY A 541 14.06 10.33 45.39
C GLY A 541 14.73 8.95 45.41
N GLU A 542 14.23 8.07 44.54
CA GLU A 542 14.94 6.98 43.86
C GLU A 542 14.37 6.89 42.43
N GLY A 543 15.20 6.54 41.44
CA GLY A 543 14.84 6.55 40.01
C GLY A 543 13.54 5.81 39.71
N LYS A 544 12.47 6.56 39.42
CA LYS A 544 11.15 6.00 39.09
C LYS A 544 11.23 5.32 37.72
N PRO A 545 10.77 4.07 37.58
CA PRO A 545 10.63 3.45 36.26
C PRO A 545 9.56 4.21 35.46
N SER A 546 9.80 4.39 34.16
CA SER A 546 8.88 5.05 33.24
C SER A 546 7.46 4.46 33.30
N SER A 547 6.44 5.30 33.08
CA SER A 547 5.06 5.03 33.53
C SER A 547 4.38 3.77 32.99
N LEU A 548 4.80 3.20 31.85
CA LEU A 548 4.25 1.92 31.36
C LEU A 548 4.74 0.74 32.20
N ILE A 549 5.96 0.83 32.76
CA ILE A 549 6.48 -0.12 33.75
C ILE A 549 5.84 0.16 35.12
N ALA A 550 5.61 1.42 35.50
CA ALA A 550 4.87 1.75 36.71
C ALA A 550 3.40 1.25 36.65
N LEU A 551 2.75 1.30 35.50
CA LEU A 551 1.46 0.66 35.21
C LEU A 551 1.55 -0.87 35.28
N SER A 552 2.65 -1.45 34.78
CA SER A 552 2.92 -2.90 34.88
C SER A 552 3.09 -3.37 36.34
N LEU A 553 3.53 -2.48 37.23
CA LEU A 553 3.71 -2.75 38.67
C LEU A 553 2.42 -2.49 39.46
N ARG A 554 1.63 -1.46 39.14
CA ARG A 554 0.34 -1.15 39.81
C ARG A 554 -0.76 -2.19 39.57
N GLN A 555 -0.78 -2.87 38.43
CA GLN A 555 -1.78 -3.91 38.15
C GLN A 555 -1.54 -5.23 38.92
N LYS A 556 -0.35 -5.45 39.48
CA LYS A 556 -0.12 -6.60 40.38
C LYS A 556 -0.88 -6.47 41.70
N GLU A 557 -1.06 -5.25 42.20
CA GLU A 557 -1.71 -4.98 43.48
C GLU A 557 -3.25 -5.11 43.45
N THR A 558 -3.84 -5.40 42.27
CA THR A 558 -5.29 -5.55 42.10
C THR A 558 -5.72 -6.97 41.69
N GLN A 559 -4.78 -7.93 41.60
CA GLN A 559 -5.06 -9.35 41.30
C GLN A 559 -4.58 -10.33 42.39
N GLU A 560 -4.14 -9.84 43.55
CA GLU A 560 -4.06 -10.60 44.81
C GLU A 560 -5.20 -10.18 45.72
#